data_AF-A0AAD5P688-F1
#
_entry.id   AF-A0AAD5P688-F1
#
_cell.length_a   1.000
_cell.length_b   1.000
_cell.length_c   1.000
_cell.angle_alpha   90.00
_cell.angle_beta   90.00
_cell.angle_gamma   90.00
#
_symmetry.space_group_name_H-M   'P 1'
#
loop_
_entity.id
_entity.type
_entity.pdbx_description
1 polymer ?
#
loop_
_entity_poly.entity_id
_entity_poly.type
_entity_poly.pdbx_seq_one_letter_code
_entity_poly.pdbx_strand_id
1 'polypeptide(L)' 'MVEYNSTVEIVLQGTNLLSGTDHAMHLHGYNFYMVGWGFGNFDKEKDPLGYNLVDPPLQTTIAVPKNG' A
#
# COMPACT_ATOMS: atom_id res chain seq x y z
N MET A 1 -3.70 -18.79 -8.44
CA MET A 1 -2.59 -18.11 -9.14
C MET A 1 -3.12 -16.79 -9.65
N VAL A 2 -2.28 -15.77 -9.77
CA VAL A 2 -2.67 -14.52 -10.44
C VAL A 2 -2.43 -14.75 -11.93
N GLU A 3 -3.44 -14.46 -12.75
CA GLU A 3 -3.33 -14.61 -14.20
C GLU A 3 -2.32 -13.60 -14.78
N TYR A 4 -1.61 -14.02 -15.82
CA TYR A 4 -0.66 -13.15 -16.52
C TYR A 4 -1.34 -11.84 -16.95
N ASN A 5 -0.64 -10.71 -16.78
CA ASN A 5 -1.10 -9.36 -17.11
C ASN A 5 -2.31 -8.85 -16.28
N SER A 6 -2.62 -9.47 -15.14
CA SER A 6 -3.60 -8.92 -14.21
C SER A 6 -3.10 -7.61 -13.59
N THR A 7 -3.98 -6.61 -13.48
CA THR A 7 -3.74 -5.41 -12.67
C THR A 7 -4.24 -5.66 -11.26
N VAL A 8 -3.40 -5.41 -10.25
CA VAL A 8 -3.68 -5.72 -8.85
C VAL A 8 -3.45 -4.47 -8.01
N GLU A 9 -4.41 -4.16 -7.14
CA GLU A 9 -4.23 -3.24 -6.02
C GLU A 9 -3.91 -4.06 -4.76
N ILE A 10 -2.90 -3.61 -4.00
CA ILE A 10 -2.53 -4.21 -2.72
C ILE A 10 -2.61 -3.13 -1.65
N VAL A 11 -3.48 -3.34 -0.66
CA VAL A 11 -3.57 -2.50 0.54
C VAL A 11 -2.87 -3.20 1.68
N LEU A 12 -1.83 -2.58 2.23
CA LEU A 12 -1.06 -3.10 3.36
C LEU A 12 -1.45 -2.34 4.62
N GLN A 13 -2.01 -3.05 5.61
CA GLN A 13 -2.49 -2.48 6.86
C GLN A 13 -1.58 -2.90 8.02
N GLY A 14 -0.82 -1.94 8.53
CA GLY A 14 -0.18 -1.99 9.83
C GLY A 14 -1.22 -2.04 10.95
N THR A 15 -0.92 -2.83 11.99
CA THR A 15 -1.77 -2.96 13.18
C THR A 15 -1.06 -2.42 14.42
N ASN A 16 -1.79 -2.29 15.52
CA ASN A 16 -1.24 -1.85 16.80
C ASN A 16 -0.73 -2.99 17.70
N LEU A 17 -0.62 -4.22 17.17
CA LEU A 17 -0.16 -5.37 17.93
C LEU A 17 1.26 -5.12 18.46
N LEU A 18 1.49 -5.39 19.75
CA LEU A 18 2.77 -5.14 20.42
C LEU A 18 3.27 -3.69 20.24
N SER A 19 2.38 -2.71 20.37
CA SER A 19 2.61 -1.28 20.15
C SER A 19 2.66 -0.84 18.69
N GLY A 20 2.72 -1.75 17.71
CA GLY A 20 2.81 -1.41 16.29
C GLY A 20 4.14 -0.76 15.91
N THR A 21 4.56 -0.96 14.66
CA THR A 21 5.81 -0.43 14.09
C THR A 21 5.62 -0.15 12.60
N ASP A 22 6.52 0.65 12.03
CA ASP A 22 6.62 0.78 10.58
C ASP A 22 7.22 -0.51 10.00
N HIS A 23 6.75 -0.91 8.81
CA HIS A 23 7.24 -2.08 8.10
C HIS A 23 7.67 -1.73 6.68
N ALA A 24 8.92 -2.00 6.32
CA ALA A 24 9.37 -1.89 4.94
C ALA A 24 8.94 -3.14 4.15
N MET A 25 8.05 -2.97 3.17
CA MET A 25 7.48 -4.05 2.36
C MET A 25 8.07 -4.00 0.96
N HIS A 26 8.76 -5.07 0.56
CA HIS A 26 9.44 -5.21 -0.74
C HIS A 26 8.77 -6.30 -1.59
N LEU A 27 8.58 -6.03 -2.88
CA LEU A 27 8.03 -7.01 -3.83
C LEU A 27 9.09 -7.40 -4.87
N HIS A 28 9.43 -8.69 -4.91
CA HIS A 28 10.36 -9.22 -5.89
C HIS A 28 9.72 -9.30 -7.27
N GLY A 29 10.49 -9.00 -8.32
CA GLY A 29 10.08 -9.19 -9.71
C GLY A 29 9.15 -8.10 -10.27
N TYR A 30 8.76 -7.11 -9.46
CA TYR A 30 7.87 -6.03 -9.88
C TYR A 30 8.28 -4.70 -9.25
N ASN A 31 8.10 -3.63 -10.02
CA ASN A 31 7.89 -2.30 -9.46
C ASN A 31 6.38 -2.05 -9.33
N PHE A 32 5.97 -1.18 -8.43
CA PHE A 32 4.57 -0.82 -8.21
C PHE A 32 4.42 0.67 -7.92
N TYR A 33 3.24 1.21 -8.24
CA TYR A 33 2.90 2.60 -7.98
C TYR A 33 2.28 2.73 -6.59
N MET A 34 2.84 3.61 -5.75
CA MET A 34 2.24 3.93 -4.45
C MET A 34 1.18 5.01 -4.66
N VAL A 35 -0.08 4.59 -4.81
CA VAL A 35 -1.21 5.47 -5.11
C VAL A 35 -1.81 6.14 -3.87
N GLY A 36 -1.57 5.61 -2.67
CA GLY A 36 -2.09 6.19 -1.44
C GLY A 36 -1.35 5.67 -0.20
N TRP A 37 -1.53 6.39 0.91
CA TRP A 37 -1.13 5.99 2.26
C TRP A 37 -1.95 6.80 3.27
N GLY A 38 -2.02 6.32 4.51
CA GLY A 38 -2.73 7.02 5.57
C GLY A 38 -2.39 6.45 6.94
N PHE A 39 -3.10 6.97 7.94
CA PHE A 39 -3.15 6.41 9.29
C PHE A 39 -4.58 5.93 9.57
N GLY A 40 -4.73 5.04 10.54
CA GLY A 40 -5.99 4.37 10.85
C GLY A 40 -6.21 3.14 9.99
N ASN A 41 -7.45 2.68 9.97
CA ASN A 41 -7.85 1.55 9.14
C ASN A 41 -8.26 2.05 7.76
N PHE A 42 -7.79 1.41 6.71
CA PHE A 42 -8.21 1.70 5.34
C PHE A 42 -9.74 1.59 5.18
N ASP A 43 -10.35 2.66 4.69
CA ASP A 43 -11.76 2.75 4.32
C ASP A 43 -11.88 2.66 2.79
N LYS A 44 -12.25 1.48 2.30
CA LYS A 44 -12.40 1.18 0.87
C LYS A 44 -13.38 2.10 0.13
N GLU A 45 -14.28 2.80 0.82
CA GLU A 45 -15.26 3.69 0.21
C GLU A 45 -14.77 5.14 0.14
N LYS A 46 -13.79 5.52 0.97
CA LYS A 46 -13.31 6.90 1.11
C LYS A 46 -11.88 7.10 0.65
N ASP A 47 -10.97 6.24 1.06
CA ASP A 47 -9.53 6.43 0.84
C ASP A 47 -9.14 6.35 -0.65
N PRO A 48 -9.75 5.49 -1.49
CA PRO A 48 -9.48 5.50 -2.93
C PRO A 48 -9.80 6.82 -3.63
N LEU A 49 -10.70 7.65 -3.07
CA LEU A 49 -11.01 8.97 -3.60
C LEU A 49 -9.83 9.95 -3.48
N GLY A 50 -8.90 9.67 -2.56
CA GLY A 50 -7.68 10.45 -2.33
C GLY A 50 -6.45 9.91 -3.04
N TYR A 51 -6.57 8.84 -3.83
CA TYR A 51 -5.42 8.25 -4.52
C TYR A 51 -4.77 9.24 -5.52
N ASN A 52 -3.44 9.27 -5.53
CA ASN A 52 -2.68 9.86 -6.61
C ASN A 52 -2.69 8.92 -7.81
N LEU A 53 -3.55 9.22 -8.79
CA LEU A 53 -3.64 8.50 -10.06
C LEU A 53 -3.05 9.29 -11.24
N VAL A 54 -2.34 10.39 -10.97
CA VAL A 54 -1.75 11.26 -11.99
C VAL A 54 -0.26 10.99 -12.13
N ASP A 55 0.47 11.02 -11.01
CA ASP A 55 1.93 10.86 -10.97
C ASP A 55 2.42 10.08 -9.72
N PRO A 56 1.84 8.91 -9.41
CA PRO A 56 2.27 8.14 -8.26
C PRO A 56 3.73 7.70 -8.40
N PRO A 57 4.51 7.68 -7.30
CA PRO A 57 5.89 7.22 -7.34
C PRO A 57 5.95 5.71 -7.63
N LEU A 58 6.82 5.32 -8.56
CA LEU A 58 7.14 3.92 -8.87
C LEU A 58 8.22 3.41 -7.92
N GLN A 59 7.91 2.38 -7.14
CA GLN A 59 8.76 1.86 -6.07
C GLN A 59 8.90 0.33 -6.15
N THR A 60 9.93 -0.20 -5.51
CA THR A 60 10.07 -1.64 -5.21
C THR A 60 9.85 -1.95 -3.74
N THR A 61 9.96 -0.93 -2.88
CA THR A 61 9.83 -1.02 -1.43
C THR A 61 9.08 0.20 -0.93
N ILE A 62 8.12 0.01 -0.03
CA ILE A 62 7.41 1.11 0.66
C ILE A 62 7.43 0.89 2.16
N ALA A 63 7.31 1.98 2.92
CA ALA A 63 7.07 1.93 4.35
C ALA A 63 5.56 1.90 4.61
N VAL A 64 5.08 0.84 5.26
CA VAL A 64 3.74 0.78 5.83
C VAL A 64 3.80 1.48 7.19
N PRO A 65 3.02 2.57 7.41
CA PRO A 65 3.05 3.29 8.67
C PRO A 65 2.59 2.45 9.85
N LYS A 66 3.15 2.72 11.02
CA LYS A 66 2.60 2.30 12.30
C LYS A 66 1.16 2.81 12.42
N ASN A 67 0.23 1.90 12.69
CA ASN A 67 -1.20 2.19 12.76
C ASN A 67 -1.74 2.85 11.48
N GLY A 68 -1.30 2.41 10.30
CA GLY A 68 -1.79 2.87 9.00
C GLY A 68 -1.79 1.74 7.98
#